data_AF-A8YKE9-F1
#
_entry.id   AF-A8YKE9-F1
#
_cell.length_a   1.000
_cell.length_b   1.000
_cell.length_c   1.000
_cell.angle_alpha   90.00
_cell.angle_beta   90.00
_cell.angle_gamma   90.00
#
_symmetry.space_group_name_H-M   'P 1'
#
loop_
_entity.id
_entity.type
_entity.pdbx_description
1 polymer ?
#
loop_
_entity_poly.entity_id
_entity_poly.type
_entity_poly.pdbx_seq_one_letter_code
_entity_poly.pdbx_strand_id
1 'polypeptide(L)'
;MGSREEYNRRELKQFLEISKINCFANAKRSLREIDSDTAEYYAIVYCGLRRKGNPIPTNDMWIAAIALQYNLALFSYEKHFRAVNGLIKGNSRADFAIIRS
;
A
#
# COMPACT_ATOMS: atom_id res chain seq x y z
N MET A 1 1.34 -6.24 22.48
CA MET A 1 2.51 -6.01 21.60
C MET A 1 2.86 -7.32 20.94
N GLY A 2 3.11 -7.34 19.63
CA GLY A 2 3.17 -8.58 18.84
C GLY A 2 4.40 -9.44 19.17
N SER A 3 4.18 -10.71 19.51
CA SER A 3 5.21 -11.69 19.89
C SER A 3 5.93 -12.37 18.72
N ARG A 4 5.64 -11.96 17.48
CA ARG A 4 6.11 -12.61 16.24
C ARG A 4 7.06 -11.74 15.41
N GLU A 5 7.57 -10.63 15.96
CA GLU A 5 8.39 -9.68 15.20
C GLU A 5 9.60 -10.36 14.52
N GLU A 6 10.33 -11.20 15.24
CA GLU A 6 11.53 -11.86 14.74
C GLU A 6 11.23 -12.85 13.60
N TYR A 7 10.14 -13.62 13.75
CA TYR A 7 9.65 -14.52 12.69
C TYR A 7 9.21 -13.71 11.46
N ASN A 8 8.43 -12.65 11.66
CA ASN A 8 7.97 -11.79 10.58
C ASN A 8 9.14 -11.14 9.84
N ARG A 9 10.18 -10.71 10.56
CA ARG A 9 11.40 -10.11 9.99
C ARG A 9 12.18 -11.12 9.15
N ARG A 10 12.24 -12.40 9.58
CA ARG A 10 12.88 -13.48 8.83
C ARG A 10 12.12 -13.82 7.55
N GLU A 11 10.81 -14.03 7.64
CA GLU A 11 9.94 -14.27 6.48
C GLU A 11 10.01 -13.11 5.49
N LEU A 12 9.99 -11.86 5.98
CA LEU A 12 10.11 -10.67 5.14
C LEU A 12 11.45 -10.63 4.40
N LYS A 13 12.57 -10.95 5.07
CA LYS A 13 13.88 -11.02 4.43
C LYS A 13 13.90 -12.06 3.31
N GLN A 14 13.44 -13.28 3.60
CA GLN A 14 13.38 -14.36 2.62
C GLN A 14 12.49 -13.99 1.43
N PHE A 15 11.36 -13.34 1.67
CA PHE A 15 10.48 -12.83 0.62
C PHE A 15 11.20 -11.83 -0.27
N LEU A 16 11.87 -10.83 0.32
CA LEU A 16 12.64 -9.80 -0.40
C LEU A 16 13.83 -10.38 -1.19
N GLU A 17 14.39 -11.51 -0.75
CA GLU A 17 15.48 -12.22 -1.43
C GLU A 17 15.03 -13.03 -2.67
N ILE A 18 13.72 -13.27 -2.86
CA ILE A 18 13.21 -13.97 -4.05
C ILE A 18 13.43 -13.10 -5.29
N SER A 19 14.34 -13.55 -6.17
CA SER A 19 14.76 -12.86 -7.42
C SER A 19 13.65 -12.39 -8.37
N LYS A 20 12.39 -12.80 -8.19
CA LYS A 20 11.25 -12.24 -8.95
C LYS A 20 10.82 -10.86 -8.45
N ILE A 21 11.11 -10.52 -7.19
CA ILE A 21 11.00 -9.14 -6.71
C ILE A 21 12.05 -8.26 -7.39
N ASN A 22 13.17 -8.82 -7.86
CA ASN A 22 14.16 -8.08 -8.67
C ASN A 22 13.67 -7.69 -10.07
N CYS A 23 12.56 -8.22 -10.60
CA CYS A 23 11.97 -7.62 -11.81
C CYS A 23 11.28 -6.27 -11.52
N PHE A 24 10.89 -6.02 -10.27
CA PHE A 24 10.53 -4.68 -9.76
C PHE A 24 11.72 -3.96 -9.09
N ALA A 25 12.72 -4.68 -8.56
CA ALA A 25 13.85 -4.11 -7.81
C ALA A 25 15.11 -3.84 -8.66
N ASN A 26 15.25 -4.41 -9.86
CA ASN A 26 16.22 -3.94 -10.87
C ASN A 26 15.85 -2.55 -11.42
N ALA A 27 14.59 -2.12 -11.21
CA ALA A 27 14.32 -0.71 -11.01
C ALA A 27 14.74 -0.36 -9.57
N LYS A 28 16.03 -0.09 -9.38
CA LYS A 28 16.63 0.52 -8.16
C LYS A 28 16.03 1.90 -7.80
N ARG A 29 14.84 2.22 -8.34
CA ARG A 29 14.11 3.49 -8.36
C ARG A 29 12.66 3.35 -7.89
N SER A 30 12.17 2.14 -7.56
CA SER A 30 10.76 1.92 -7.19
C SER A 30 10.49 1.63 -5.71
N LEU A 31 11.53 1.66 -4.86
CA LEU A 31 11.37 1.82 -3.42
C LEU A 31 11.39 3.32 -3.15
N ARG A 32 10.23 3.96 -3.23
CA ARG A 32 10.11 5.38 -2.89
C ARG A 32 10.19 5.50 -1.37
N GLU A 33 11.13 6.31 -0.89
CA GLU A 33 11.24 6.62 0.53
C GLU A 33 9.95 7.30 0.99
N ILE A 34 9.52 6.95 2.20
CA ILE A 34 8.39 7.62 2.86
C ILE A 34 8.90 8.98 3.32
N ASP A 35 8.31 10.05 2.80
CA ASP A 35 8.68 11.43 3.11
C ASP A 35 7.55 12.16 3.87
N SER A 36 7.77 13.44 4.16
CA SER A 36 6.77 14.29 4.81
C SER A 36 5.45 14.34 4.05
N ASP A 37 5.51 14.28 2.71
CA ASP A 37 4.34 14.33 1.86
C ASP A 37 3.53 13.03 2.03
N THR A 38 4.20 11.87 2.10
CA THR A 38 3.52 10.60 2.45
C THR A 38 2.77 10.70 3.79
N ALA A 39 3.35 11.38 4.79
CA ALA A 39 2.69 11.58 6.09
C ALA A 39 1.45 12.49 5.99
N GLU A 40 1.44 13.48 5.11
CA GLU A 40 0.24 14.29 4.83
C GLU A 40 -0.88 13.45 4.21
N TYR A 41 -0.56 12.63 3.20
CA TYR A 41 -1.52 11.68 2.62
C TYR A 41 -2.02 10.67 3.66
N TYR A 42 -1.15 10.20 4.57
CA TYR A 42 -1.56 9.36 5.69
C TYR A 42 -2.59 10.07 6.57
N ALA A 43 -2.36 11.33 6.92
CA ALA A 43 -3.29 12.12 7.74
C ALA A 43 -4.65 12.29 7.04
N ILE A 44 -4.67 12.49 5.71
CA ILE A 44 -5.90 12.55 4.91
C ILE A 44 -6.66 11.22 4.98
N VAL A 45 -5.97 10.09 4.76
CA VAL A 45 -6.56 8.75 4.85
C VAL A 45 -7.12 8.51 6.25
N TYR A 46 -6.33 8.76 7.29
CA TYR A 46 -6.73 8.59 8.68
C TYR A 46 -7.97 9.42 9.02
N CYS A 47 -7.97 10.71 8.69
CA CYS A 47 -9.11 11.59 8.94
C CYS A 47 -10.36 11.14 8.18
N GLY A 48 -10.21 10.73 6.92
CA GLY A 48 -11.31 10.23 6.09
C GLY A 48 -11.94 8.96 6.66
N LEU A 49 -11.12 8.01 7.10
CA LEU A 49 -11.59 6.76 7.71
C LEU A 49 -12.22 7.00 9.09
N ARG A 50 -11.63 7.89 9.90
CA ARG A 50 -12.16 8.27 11.22
C ARG A 50 -13.55 8.88 11.12
N ARG A 51 -13.78 9.79 10.17
CA ARG A 51 -15.12 10.40 9.94
C ARG A 51 -16.18 9.37 9.55
N LYS A 52 -15.78 8.27 8.90
CA LYS A 52 -16.68 7.18 8.48
C LYS A 52 -16.86 6.10 9.56
N GLY A 53 -16.15 6.18 10.67
CA GLY A 53 -16.17 5.14 11.71
C GLY A 53 -15.60 3.79 11.25
N ASN A 54 -14.74 3.77 10.23
CA ASN A 54 -14.21 2.55 9.64
C ASN A 54 -12.67 2.54 9.64
N PRO A 55 -12.01 2.33 10.79
CA PRO A 55 -10.56 2.25 10.86
C PRO A 55 -10.06 0.99 10.13
N ILE A 56 -8.98 1.13 9.38
CA ILE A 56 -8.22 0.01 8.79
C ILE A 56 -6.88 -0.10 9.53
N PRO A 57 -6.15 -1.22 9.43
CA PRO A 57 -4.83 -1.37 10.04
C PRO A 57 -3.85 -0.25 9.63
N THR A 58 -2.94 0.11 10.53
CA THR A 58 -1.99 1.22 10.32
C THR A 58 -1.14 1.05 9.06
N ASN A 59 -0.70 -0.18 8.78
CA ASN A 59 0.11 -0.45 7.59
C ASN A 59 -0.68 -0.23 6.30
N ASP A 60 -1.97 -0.57 6.29
CA ASP A 60 -2.85 -0.37 5.14
C ASP A 60 -3.11 1.13 4.90
N MET A 61 -3.16 1.93 5.97
CA MET A 61 -3.20 3.39 5.83
C MET A 61 -1.94 3.95 5.17
N TRP A 62 -0.75 3.44 5.52
CA TRP A 62 0.50 3.84 4.86
C TRP A 62 0.56 3.38 3.39
N ILE A 63 0.16 2.15 3.10
CA ILE A 63 0.07 1.65 1.71
C ILE A 63 -0.89 2.51 0.88
N ALA A 64 -2.05 2.83 1.42
CA ALA A 64 -3.02 3.70 0.77
C ALA A 64 -2.49 5.13 0.57
N ALA A 65 -1.76 5.68 1.54
CA ALA A 65 -1.15 7.01 1.45
C ALA A 65 -0.13 7.09 0.32
N ILE A 66 0.77 6.11 0.21
CA ILE A 66 1.76 6.03 -0.88
C ILE A 66 1.05 5.90 -2.23
N ALA A 67 0.02 5.06 -2.32
CA ALA A 67 -0.75 4.89 -3.55
C ALA A 67 -1.45 6.19 -3.97
N LEU A 68 -1.97 6.97 -3.03
CA LEU A 68 -2.57 8.28 -3.30
C LEU A 68 -1.53 9.32 -3.72
N GLN A 69 -0.42 9.45 -2.98
CA GLN A 69 0.65 10.42 -3.25
C GLN A 69 1.17 10.29 -4.69
N TYR A 70 1.36 9.05 -5.16
CA TYR A 70 1.96 8.77 -6.45
C TYR A 70 0.94 8.39 -7.53
N ASN A 71 -0.36 8.55 -7.25
CA ASN A 71 -1.46 8.18 -8.14
C ASN A 71 -1.32 6.74 -8.69
N LEU A 72 -0.92 5.81 -7.83
CA LEU A 72 -0.70 4.40 -8.17
C LEU A 72 -1.99 3.61 -7.95
N ALA A 73 -2.15 2.59 -8.80
CA ALA A 73 -3.22 1.64 -8.64
C ALA A 73 -2.82 0.54 -7.64
N LEU A 74 -3.64 0.30 -6.63
CA LEU A 74 -3.40 -0.71 -5.61
C LEU A 74 -4.06 -2.05 -5.97
N PHE A 75 -3.25 -3.06 -6.25
CA PHE A 75 -3.72 -4.44 -6.38
C PHE A 75 -3.85 -5.07 -4.98
N SER A 76 -5.07 -5.40 -4.56
CA SER A 76 -5.30 -6.05 -3.27
C SER A 76 -6.60 -6.85 -3.26
N TYR A 77 -6.60 -8.00 -2.58
CA TYR A 77 -7.81 -8.78 -2.31
C TYR A 77 -8.58 -8.27 -1.09
N GLU A 78 -7.97 -7.37 -0.30
CA GLU A 78 -8.56 -6.89 0.94
C GLU A 78 -9.63 -5.83 0.70
N LYS A 79 -10.82 -6.07 1.25
CA LYS A 79 -11.98 -5.20 1.03
C LYS A 79 -11.88 -3.87 1.77
N HIS A 80 -11.08 -3.77 2.83
CA HIS A 80 -11.03 -2.59 3.68
C HIS A 80 -10.51 -1.34 2.92
N PHE A 81 -9.66 -1.52 1.89
CA PHE A 81 -9.19 -0.42 1.02
C PHE A 81 -10.34 0.29 0.29
N ARG A 82 -11.52 -0.33 0.18
CA ARG A 82 -12.74 0.30 -0.36
C ARG A 82 -13.16 1.54 0.40
N ALA A 83 -12.86 1.62 1.69
CA ALA A 83 -13.21 2.75 2.54
C ALA A 83 -12.36 4.00 2.27
N VAL A 84 -11.18 3.85 1.65
CA VAL A 84 -10.28 4.96 1.32
C VAL A 84 -10.78 5.68 0.06
N ASN A 85 -11.03 6.99 0.20
CA ASN A 85 -11.46 7.86 -0.90
C ASN A 85 -10.31 8.14 -1.87
N GLY A 86 -10.62 8.26 -3.16
CA GLY A 86 -9.63 8.57 -4.20
C GLY A 86 -8.66 7.43 -4.55
N LEU A 87 -8.65 6.34 -3.78
CA LEU A 87 -7.75 5.22 -4.00
C LEU A 87 -8.22 4.35 -5.18
N ILE A 88 -7.43 4.35 -6.25
CA ILE A 88 -7.53 3.41 -7.36
C ILE A 88 -7.14 2.02 -6.86
N LYS A 89 -8.04 1.05 -6.98
CA LYS A 89 -7.82 -0.31 -6.47
C LYS A 89 -8.58 -1.35 -7.27
N GLY A 90 -8.07 -2.56 -7.24
CA GLY A 90 -8.62 -3.72 -7.94
C GLY A 90 -7.96 -5.00 -7.47
N ASN A 91 -8.51 -6.14 -7.88
CA ASN A 91 -8.01 -7.47 -7.56
C ASN A 91 -7.86 -8.37 -8.79
N SER A 92 -8.16 -7.84 -9.97
CA SER A 92 -7.98 -8.50 -11.25
C SER A 92 -7.26 -7.56 -12.21
N ARG A 93 -6.59 -8.14 -13.22
CA ARG A 93 -5.92 -7.35 -14.26
C ARG A 93 -6.91 -6.52 -15.10
N ALA A 94 -8.17 -6.94 -15.18
CA ALA A 94 -9.23 -6.22 -15.87
C ALA A 94 -9.59 -4.89 -15.18
N ASP A 95 -9.54 -4.85 -13.85
CA ASP A 95 -9.87 -3.65 -13.06
C ASP A 95 -8.95 -2.46 -13.38
N PHE A 96 -7.72 -2.74 -13.85
CA PHE A 96 -6.71 -1.74 -14.17
C PHE A 96 -6.57 -1.48 -15.68
N ALA A 97 -7.20 -2.29 -16.52
CA ALA A 97 -7.11 -2.13 -17.98
C ALA A 97 -7.80 -0.85 -18.47
N ILE A 98 -8.76 -0.32 -17.71
CA ILE A 98 -9.56 0.87 -18.04
C ILE A 98 -8.79 2.18 -17.77
N ILE A 99 -7.68 2.13 -17.03
CA ILE A 99 -6.97 3.32 -16.55
C ILE A 99 -5.97 3.86 -17.61
N ARG A 100 -5.82 3.17 -18.75
CA ARG A 100 -4.85 3.49 -19.82
C ARG A 100 -5.40 4.27 -21.02
N SER A 101 -6.61 4.81 -20.94
CA SER A 101 -7.22 5.72 -21.94
C SER A 101 -7.22 7.15 -21.45
#